data_AF-A0A0W8CHF9-F1
#
_entry.id   AF-A0A0W8CHF9-F1
#
_cell.length_a   1.000
_cell.length_b   1.000
_cell.length_c   1.000
_cell.angle_alpha   90.00
_cell.angle_beta   90.00
_cell.angle_gamma   90.00
#
_symmetry.space_group_name_H-M   'P 1'
#
loop_
_entity.id
_entity.type
_entity.pdbx_description
1 polymer ?
#
loop_
_entity_poly.entity_id
_entity_poly.type
_entity_poly.pdbx_seq_one_letter_code
_entity_poly.pdbx_strand_id
1 'polypeptide(L)'
;MFRERVSALMQQGDTYAKRLDSERRRSVDLEATLRALRVEHFEARKALSEATNTQLCAATTELKSIRTLESRLDKVLTRYNEVCNTNKALREQIQSLRREKVQQAAVLDKLERETAQTQGEAAQVAQASQAASDARDRANRQSEALRNQLAEDGNNFESGWIEKTSQLAEDRAMIRDIPRLRTPKSPSRPHFVNSANPGIASSPLPSNTSGRSLPGGFKLLSTPDIKLRDETHKNERLLHEKANDLQKQSERLRVAQDGLAKIKRKTGEKDSQALAAALIAAEEKNFSLFNMINELSTEMEALEVENNALEAQVNEQTRDGSMGSAEDARRRALKQQLEDQIEKSRQKVARLEARHSEAAEAAEVMKTGAMGLFHKLQGPNDEAFATQLSTHGVTDISMAQLLGLIEQRVGELVDIHNIATNAPAAAALGAHHPAMKVDVGGHEGGHTRHSRNGDRSRGGGVATTTGALLRPTPPTADDFGDSDNDDPQQDDVLRPCKISDIQEKTAAAVGRRKEKQIRAKR
;
A
#
# COMPACT_ATOMS: atom_id res chain seq x y z
N MET A 1 105.90 -52.55 60.54
CA MET A 1 105.11 -53.47 59.66
C MET A 1 103.61 -53.53 59.95
N PHE A 2 103.11 -54.40 60.85
CA PHE A 2 101.67 -54.73 60.89
C PHE A 2 100.78 -53.54 61.30
N ARG A 3 101.23 -52.74 62.28
CA ARG A 3 100.51 -51.56 62.79
C ARG A 3 100.38 -50.46 61.72
N GLU A 4 101.42 -50.20 60.92
CA GLU A 4 101.32 -49.27 59.79
C GLU A 4 100.40 -49.79 58.68
N ARG A 5 100.40 -51.11 58.41
CA ARG A 5 99.50 -51.71 57.41
C ARG A 5 98.03 -51.54 57.80
N VAL A 6 97.69 -51.71 59.08
CA VAL A 6 96.35 -51.43 59.62
C VAL A 6 96.03 -49.94 59.53
N SER A 7 96.95 -49.06 59.92
CA SER A 7 96.74 -47.60 59.83
C SER A 7 96.50 -47.11 58.40
N ALA A 8 97.24 -47.64 57.42
CA ALA A 8 97.05 -47.33 56.00
C ALA A 8 95.69 -47.83 55.46
N LEU A 9 95.23 -49.01 55.90
CA LEU A 9 93.91 -49.53 55.55
C LEU A 9 92.77 -48.71 56.18
N MET A 10 92.93 -48.24 57.43
CA MET A 10 91.98 -47.31 58.05
C MET A 10 91.90 -45.98 57.30
N GLN A 11 93.05 -45.38 56.96
CA GLN A 11 93.08 -44.14 56.16
C GLN A 11 92.49 -44.34 54.75
N GLN A 12 92.71 -45.50 54.12
CA GLN A 12 92.02 -45.84 52.88
C GLN A 12 90.50 -45.92 53.09
N GLY A 13 90.03 -46.60 54.15
CA GLY A 13 88.62 -46.61 54.54
C GLY A 13 88.03 -45.21 54.70
N ASP A 14 88.70 -44.32 55.43
CA ASP A 14 88.29 -42.93 55.63
C ASP A 14 88.23 -42.13 54.31
N THR A 15 89.17 -42.35 53.38
CA THR A 15 89.15 -41.67 52.08
C THR A 15 88.05 -42.22 51.15
N TYR A 16 87.76 -43.52 51.20
CA TYR A 16 86.63 -44.11 50.48
C TYR A 16 85.29 -43.66 51.06
N ALA A 17 85.15 -43.58 52.39
CA ALA A 17 83.95 -43.04 53.04
C ALA A 17 83.69 -41.58 52.64
N LYS A 18 84.71 -40.72 52.69
CA LYS A 18 84.61 -39.31 52.26
C LYS A 18 84.21 -39.18 50.78
N ARG A 19 84.76 -40.03 49.90
CA ARG A 19 84.38 -40.07 48.48
C ARG A 19 82.94 -40.56 48.28
N LEU A 20 82.53 -41.61 48.98
CA LEU A 20 81.18 -42.16 48.94
C LEU A 20 80.15 -41.11 49.38
N ASP A 21 80.44 -40.34 50.44
CA ASP A 21 79.54 -39.29 50.92
C ASP A 21 79.52 -38.06 50.00
N SER A 22 80.62 -37.73 49.29
CA SER A 22 80.57 -36.71 48.24
C SER A 22 79.73 -37.15 47.03
N GLU A 23 79.82 -38.40 46.60
CA GLU A 23 79.01 -38.92 45.49
C GLU A 23 77.53 -39.13 45.89
N ARG A 24 77.25 -39.49 47.15
CA ARG A 24 75.87 -39.50 47.69
C ARG A 24 75.21 -38.13 47.63
N ARG A 25 75.92 -37.07 48.06
CA ARG A 25 75.44 -35.68 47.94
C ARG A 25 75.20 -35.31 46.48
N ARG A 26 76.18 -35.59 45.61
CA ARG A 26 76.07 -35.38 44.17
C ARG A 26 74.87 -36.09 43.54
N SER A 27 74.56 -37.32 43.95
CA SER A 27 73.37 -38.05 43.49
C SER A 27 72.08 -37.34 43.91
N VAL A 28 71.98 -36.91 45.16
CA VAL A 28 70.81 -36.17 45.67
C VAL A 28 70.62 -34.84 44.93
N ASP A 29 71.70 -34.12 44.64
CA ASP A 29 71.67 -32.86 43.88
C ASP A 29 71.27 -33.09 42.41
N LEU A 30 71.77 -34.17 41.79
CA LEU A 30 71.38 -34.59 40.44
C LEU A 30 69.92 -35.08 40.38
N GLU A 31 69.44 -35.76 41.41
CA GLU A 31 68.03 -36.17 41.54
C GLU A 31 67.09 -34.98 41.81
N ALA A 32 67.56 -33.94 42.50
CA ALA A 32 66.83 -32.70 42.70
C ALA A 32 66.70 -31.90 41.41
N THR A 33 67.81 -31.72 40.68
CA THR A 33 67.81 -31.04 39.36
C THR A 33 67.03 -31.83 38.31
N LEU A 34 67.11 -33.17 38.27
CA LEU A 34 66.25 -34.00 37.42
C LEU A 34 64.75 -33.87 37.75
N ARG A 35 64.39 -33.68 39.03
CA ARG A 35 63.00 -33.41 39.42
C ARG A 35 62.54 -32.02 38.96
N ALA A 36 63.37 -30.99 39.12
CA ALA A 36 63.08 -29.64 38.64
C ALA A 36 62.87 -29.61 37.11
N LEU A 37 63.81 -30.15 36.33
CA LEU A 37 63.72 -30.22 34.86
C LEU A 37 62.49 -31.02 34.38
N ARG A 38 62.05 -32.04 35.13
CA ARG A 38 60.81 -32.78 34.82
C ARG A 38 59.55 -31.96 35.07
N VAL A 39 59.54 -31.09 36.08
CA VAL A 39 58.44 -30.13 36.33
C VAL A 39 58.41 -29.07 35.23
N GLU A 40 59.54 -28.41 34.95
CA GLU A 40 59.64 -27.40 33.88
C GLU A 40 59.21 -27.97 32.51
N HIS A 41 59.66 -29.19 32.17
CA HIS A 41 59.26 -29.85 30.92
C HIS A 41 57.77 -30.24 30.90
N PHE A 42 57.17 -30.58 32.05
CA PHE A 42 55.73 -30.83 32.16
C PHE A 42 54.93 -29.53 31.99
N GLU A 43 55.36 -28.44 32.64
CA GLU A 43 54.74 -27.11 32.54
C GLU A 43 54.86 -26.54 31.13
N ALA A 44 56.02 -26.66 30.48
CA ALA A 44 56.21 -26.26 29.08
C ALA A 44 55.30 -27.07 28.12
N ARG A 45 55.17 -28.39 28.32
CA ARG A 45 54.23 -29.21 27.54
C ARG A 45 52.77 -28.83 27.80
N LYS A 46 52.40 -28.51 29.04
CA LYS A 46 51.06 -28.06 29.40
C LYS A 46 50.74 -26.72 28.72
N ALA A 47 51.62 -25.72 28.87
CA ALA A 47 51.45 -24.41 28.26
C ALA A 47 51.34 -24.47 26.73
N LEU A 48 52.14 -25.33 26.07
CA LEU A 48 52.03 -25.57 24.62
C LEU A 48 50.69 -26.22 24.23
N SER A 49 50.19 -27.16 25.04
CA SER A 49 48.88 -27.80 24.81
C SER A 49 47.72 -26.83 25.03
N GLU A 50 47.82 -25.93 26.01
CA GLU A 50 46.80 -24.90 26.28
C GLU A 50 46.83 -23.81 25.20
N ALA A 51 48.00 -23.35 24.76
CA ALA A 51 48.15 -22.38 23.69
C ALA A 51 47.62 -22.89 22.34
N THR A 52 47.97 -24.13 21.95
CA THR A 52 47.49 -24.74 20.70
C THR A 52 45.98 -24.97 20.69
N ASN A 53 45.40 -25.43 21.81
CA ASN A 53 43.94 -25.56 21.95
C ASN A 53 43.25 -24.18 21.87
N THR A 54 43.81 -23.15 22.53
CA THR A 54 43.28 -21.78 22.50
C THR A 54 43.30 -21.19 21.09
N GLN A 55 44.38 -21.41 20.31
CA GLN A 55 44.45 -21.00 18.90
C GLN A 55 43.41 -21.72 18.03
N LEU A 56 43.17 -23.01 18.26
CA LEU A 56 42.15 -23.78 17.55
C LEU A 56 40.73 -23.27 17.87
N CYS A 57 40.47 -22.92 19.13
CA CYS A 57 39.23 -22.26 19.53
C CYS A 57 39.08 -20.89 18.85
N ALA A 58 40.11 -20.02 18.88
CA ALA A 58 40.08 -18.70 18.27
C ALA A 58 39.77 -18.77 16.76
N ALA A 59 40.55 -19.54 16.00
CA ALA A 59 40.36 -19.72 14.56
C ALA A 59 38.98 -20.30 14.21
N THR A 60 38.46 -21.25 15.02
CA THR A 60 37.11 -21.79 14.80
C THR A 60 35.99 -20.84 15.25
N THR A 61 36.24 -19.85 16.11
CA THR A 61 35.29 -18.76 16.39
C THR A 61 35.27 -17.69 15.30
N GLU A 62 36.43 -17.32 14.74
CA GLU A 62 36.52 -16.39 13.60
C GLU A 62 35.84 -16.97 12.35
N LEU A 63 36.09 -18.25 12.03
CA LEU A 63 35.40 -18.92 10.91
C LEU A 63 33.88 -19.03 11.11
N LYS A 64 33.39 -19.01 12.36
CA LYS A 64 31.95 -18.96 12.65
C LYS A 64 31.38 -17.55 12.45
N SER A 65 32.09 -16.50 12.89
CA SER A 65 31.62 -15.12 12.70
C SER A 65 31.62 -14.71 11.23
N ILE A 66 32.62 -15.12 10.45
CA ILE A 66 32.65 -14.94 8.99
C ILE A 66 31.41 -15.58 8.35
N ARG A 67 31.12 -16.85 8.65
CA ARG A 67 29.94 -17.56 8.11
C ARG A 67 28.59 -16.95 8.50
N THR A 68 28.47 -16.35 9.69
CA THR A 68 27.23 -15.65 10.07
C THR A 68 27.10 -14.30 9.38
N LEU A 69 28.20 -13.64 9.04
CA LEU A 69 28.21 -12.42 8.21
C LEU A 69 27.91 -12.74 6.74
N GLU A 70 28.50 -13.81 6.17
CA GLU A 70 28.19 -14.32 4.83
C GLU A 70 26.69 -14.66 4.71
N SER A 71 26.16 -15.51 5.60
CA SER A 71 24.74 -15.87 5.59
C SER A 71 23.79 -14.69 5.86
N ARG A 72 24.27 -13.61 6.48
CA ARG A 72 23.52 -12.35 6.65
C ARG A 72 23.59 -11.49 5.40
N LEU A 73 24.72 -11.44 4.72
CA LEU A 73 24.90 -10.75 3.44
C LEU A 73 24.01 -11.39 2.36
N ASP A 74 24.02 -12.72 2.22
CA ASP A 74 23.15 -13.43 1.27
C ASP A 74 21.67 -13.07 1.49
N LYS A 75 21.19 -13.07 2.74
CA LYS A 75 19.81 -12.70 3.09
C LYS A 75 19.49 -11.23 2.79
N VAL A 76 20.47 -10.33 2.84
CA VAL A 76 20.30 -8.93 2.43
C VAL A 76 20.29 -8.81 0.91
N LEU A 77 21.13 -9.56 0.19
CA LEU A 77 21.16 -9.59 -1.27
C LEU A 77 19.88 -10.19 -1.87
N THR A 78 19.35 -11.28 -1.30
CA THR A 78 18.06 -11.85 -1.72
C THR A 78 16.94 -10.82 -1.54
N ARG A 79 16.85 -10.16 -0.37
CA ARG A 79 15.87 -9.10 -0.10
C ARG A 79 16.04 -7.87 -1.00
N TYR A 80 17.27 -7.48 -1.31
CA TYR A 80 17.54 -6.41 -2.25
C TYR A 80 17.02 -6.78 -3.64
N ASN A 81 17.27 -8.00 -4.12
CA ASN A 81 16.76 -8.48 -5.41
C ASN A 81 15.22 -8.59 -5.43
N GLU A 82 14.59 -9.03 -4.34
CA GLU A 82 13.12 -9.02 -4.15
C GLU A 82 12.55 -7.59 -4.25
N VAL A 83 13.18 -6.62 -3.58
CA VAL A 83 12.79 -5.20 -3.63
C VAL A 83 13.03 -4.60 -5.01
N CYS A 84 14.12 -4.94 -5.70
CA CYS A 84 14.38 -4.48 -7.07
C CYS A 84 13.36 -5.07 -8.07
N ASN A 85 13.02 -6.35 -7.96
CA ASN A 85 12.02 -7.00 -8.82
C ASN A 85 10.62 -6.41 -8.59
N THR A 86 10.21 -6.19 -7.34
CA THR A 86 8.93 -5.54 -7.02
C THR A 86 8.92 -4.07 -7.45
N ASN A 87 10.02 -3.33 -7.29
CA ASN A 87 10.12 -1.95 -7.80
C ASN A 87 10.05 -1.90 -9.33
N LYS A 88 10.64 -2.86 -10.04
CA LYS A 88 10.50 -3.00 -11.50
C LYS A 88 9.05 -3.27 -11.90
N ALA A 89 8.38 -4.23 -11.27
CA ALA A 89 6.97 -4.53 -11.55
C ALA A 89 6.05 -3.31 -11.29
N LEU A 90 6.29 -2.57 -10.20
CA LEU A 90 5.58 -1.32 -9.91
C LEU A 90 5.84 -0.24 -10.97
N ARG A 91 7.07 -0.10 -11.48
CA ARG A 91 7.37 0.82 -12.61
C ARG A 91 6.63 0.41 -13.88
N GLU A 92 6.56 -0.88 -14.19
CA GLU A 92 5.84 -1.41 -15.35
C GLU A 92 4.32 -1.18 -15.22
N GLN A 93 3.74 -1.41 -14.03
CA GLN A 93 2.35 -1.05 -13.73
C GLN A 93 2.08 0.46 -13.86
N ILE A 94 2.96 1.31 -13.31
CA ILE A 94 2.85 2.78 -13.45
C ILE A 94 2.91 3.20 -14.92
N GLN A 95 3.76 2.57 -15.74
CA GLN A 95 3.76 2.83 -17.19
C GLN A 95 2.48 2.36 -17.88
N SER A 96 1.93 1.21 -17.47
CA SER A 96 0.65 0.70 -18.00
C SER A 96 -0.49 1.68 -17.71
N LEU A 97 -0.67 2.08 -16.46
CA LEU A 97 -1.67 3.06 -16.02
C LEU A 97 -1.48 4.43 -16.67
N ARG A 98 -0.24 4.85 -16.96
CA ARG A 98 0.03 6.08 -17.73
C ARG A 98 -0.43 5.97 -19.19
N ARG A 99 -0.19 4.83 -19.86
CA ARG A 99 -0.67 4.59 -21.24
C ARG A 99 -2.19 4.55 -21.27
N GLU A 100 -2.80 3.83 -20.33
CA GLU A 100 -4.25 3.73 -20.18
C GLU A 100 -4.88 5.11 -19.94
N LYS A 101 -4.35 5.92 -19.02
CA LYS A 101 -4.83 7.29 -18.78
C LYS A 101 -4.78 8.17 -20.04
N VAL A 102 -3.73 8.05 -20.87
CA VAL A 102 -3.62 8.77 -22.15
C VAL A 102 -4.68 8.28 -23.15
N GLN A 103 -4.94 6.97 -23.21
CA GLN A 103 -5.99 6.40 -24.05
C GLN A 103 -7.40 6.83 -23.59
N GLN A 104 -7.67 6.78 -22.28
CA GLN A 104 -8.91 7.27 -21.67
C GLN A 104 -9.12 8.76 -21.98
N ALA A 105 -8.09 9.59 -21.81
CA ALA A 105 -8.14 11.01 -22.15
C ALA A 105 -8.50 11.22 -23.63
N ALA A 106 -7.83 10.52 -24.56
CA ALA A 106 -8.13 10.60 -26.00
C ALA A 106 -9.56 10.14 -26.37
N VAL A 107 -10.15 9.22 -25.61
CA VAL A 107 -11.56 8.80 -25.76
C VAL A 107 -12.52 9.86 -25.23
N LEU A 108 -12.26 10.46 -24.06
CA LEU A 108 -13.05 11.58 -23.53
C LEU A 108 -13.04 12.76 -24.51
N ASP A 109 -11.85 13.15 -24.98
CA ASP A 109 -11.61 14.13 -26.03
C ASP A 109 -12.46 13.89 -27.29
N LYS A 110 -12.68 12.62 -27.67
CA LYS A 110 -13.50 12.25 -28.83
C LYS A 110 -14.99 12.38 -28.52
N LEU A 111 -15.43 11.93 -27.36
CA LEU A 111 -16.82 12.02 -26.90
C LEU A 111 -17.26 13.48 -26.68
N GLU A 112 -16.38 14.36 -26.20
CA GLU A 112 -16.63 15.80 -26.11
C GLU A 112 -16.83 16.45 -27.49
N ARG A 113 -16.07 16.03 -28.52
CA ARG A 113 -16.27 16.50 -29.90
C ARG A 113 -17.58 15.97 -30.50
N GLU A 114 -17.93 14.71 -30.26
CA GLU A 114 -19.16 14.09 -30.75
C GLU A 114 -20.42 14.67 -30.06
N THR A 115 -20.35 14.97 -28.76
CA THR A 115 -21.44 15.66 -28.05
C THR A 115 -21.57 17.13 -28.48
N ALA A 116 -20.47 17.85 -28.70
CA ALA A 116 -20.51 19.20 -29.27
C ALA A 116 -21.09 19.23 -30.70
N GLN A 117 -20.72 18.27 -31.55
CA GLN A 117 -21.26 18.13 -32.90
C GLN A 117 -22.78 17.87 -32.85
N THR A 118 -23.22 16.85 -32.10
CA THR A 118 -24.65 16.49 -32.01
C THR A 118 -25.49 17.60 -31.35
N GLN A 119 -24.92 18.38 -30.43
CA GLN A 119 -25.57 19.60 -29.92
C GLN A 119 -25.73 20.66 -31.02
N GLY A 120 -24.73 20.85 -31.89
CA GLY A 120 -24.82 21.74 -33.05
C GLY A 120 -25.86 21.30 -34.08
N GLU A 121 -25.90 20.01 -34.40
CA GLU A 121 -26.91 19.41 -35.29
C GLU A 121 -28.32 19.56 -34.70
N ALA A 122 -28.50 19.31 -33.40
CA ALA A 122 -29.78 19.51 -32.72
C ALA A 122 -30.23 20.98 -32.73
N ALA A 123 -29.31 21.93 -32.55
CA ALA A 123 -29.60 23.36 -32.66
C ALA A 123 -29.99 23.76 -34.10
N GLN A 124 -29.34 23.20 -35.13
CA GLN A 124 -29.70 23.42 -36.53
C GLN A 124 -31.09 22.87 -36.86
N VAL A 125 -31.43 21.67 -36.38
CA VAL A 125 -32.76 21.07 -36.54
C VAL A 125 -33.82 21.89 -35.81
N ALA A 126 -33.53 22.41 -34.61
CA ALA A 126 -34.44 23.30 -33.88
C ALA A 126 -34.67 24.62 -34.64
N GLN A 127 -33.62 25.24 -35.19
CA GLN A 127 -33.74 26.45 -36.00
C GLN A 127 -34.55 26.21 -37.29
N ALA A 128 -34.31 25.08 -37.98
CA ALA A 128 -35.09 24.70 -39.17
C ALA A 128 -36.57 24.44 -38.83
N SER A 129 -36.86 23.80 -37.70
CA SER A 129 -38.21 23.57 -37.19
C SER A 129 -38.95 24.87 -36.85
N GLN A 130 -38.25 25.84 -36.22
CA GLN A 130 -38.81 27.16 -35.96
C GLN A 130 -39.10 27.91 -37.28
N ALA A 131 -38.13 27.95 -38.21
CA ALA A 131 -38.32 28.63 -39.49
C ALA A 131 -39.46 28.03 -40.33
N ALA A 132 -39.65 26.70 -40.28
CA ALA A 132 -40.79 26.02 -40.90
C ALA A 132 -42.12 26.35 -40.21
N SER A 133 -42.12 26.48 -38.88
CA SER A 133 -43.30 26.90 -38.10
C SER A 133 -43.68 28.35 -38.41
N ASP A 134 -42.71 29.27 -38.44
CA ASP A 134 -42.94 30.67 -38.81
C ASP A 134 -43.46 30.80 -40.26
N ALA A 135 -42.96 29.96 -41.17
CA ALA A 135 -43.44 29.91 -42.56
C ALA A 135 -44.89 29.40 -42.65
N ARG A 136 -45.23 28.36 -41.90
CA ARG A 136 -46.60 27.86 -41.77
C ARG A 136 -47.54 28.93 -41.20
N ASP A 137 -47.12 29.66 -40.18
CA ASP A 137 -47.92 30.73 -39.57
C ASP A 137 -48.13 31.92 -40.50
N ARG A 138 -47.13 32.28 -41.32
CA ARG A 138 -47.31 33.27 -42.40
C ARG A 138 -48.34 32.78 -43.43
N ALA A 139 -48.26 31.52 -43.86
CA ALA A 139 -49.21 30.94 -44.81
C ALA A 139 -50.63 30.79 -44.23
N ASN A 140 -50.77 30.47 -42.95
CA ASN A 140 -52.06 30.45 -42.23
C ASN A 140 -52.70 31.84 -42.23
N ARG A 141 -51.96 32.88 -41.79
CA ARG A 141 -52.45 34.28 -41.75
C ARG A 141 -52.85 34.79 -43.13
N GLN A 142 -52.10 34.44 -44.18
CA GLN A 142 -52.48 34.74 -45.58
C GLN A 142 -53.76 34.00 -46.00
N SER A 143 -53.90 32.73 -45.62
CA SER A 143 -55.11 31.93 -45.92
C SER A 143 -56.34 32.42 -45.15
N GLU A 144 -56.16 32.95 -43.94
CA GLU A 144 -57.22 33.56 -43.13
C GLU A 144 -57.63 34.92 -43.70
N ALA A 145 -56.67 35.78 -44.07
CA ALA A 145 -56.94 37.04 -44.75
C ALA A 145 -57.72 36.84 -46.06
N LEU A 146 -57.33 35.86 -46.90
CA LEU A 146 -58.05 35.52 -48.13
C LEU A 146 -59.45 34.95 -47.87
N ARG A 147 -59.66 34.19 -46.78
CA ARG A 147 -61.01 33.73 -46.38
C ARG A 147 -61.89 34.90 -45.92
N ASN A 148 -61.34 35.84 -45.17
CA ASN A 148 -62.07 37.02 -44.73
C ASN A 148 -62.46 37.89 -45.93
N GLN A 149 -61.53 38.14 -46.86
CA GLN A 149 -61.83 38.87 -48.10
C GLN A 149 -62.92 38.16 -48.93
N LEU A 150 -62.84 36.84 -49.11
CA LEU A 150 -63.89 36.09 -49.82
C LEU A 150 -65.26 36.13 -49.12
N ALA A 151 -65.29 36.24 -47.79
CA ALA A 151 -66.52 36.43 -47.03
C ALA A 151 -67.06 37.87 -47.15
N GLU A 152 -66.19 38.88 -47.16
CA GLU A 152 -66.55 40.28 -47.41
C GLU A 152 -67.09 40.47 -48.84
N ASP A 153 -66.38 39.99 -49.86
CA ASP A 153 -66.81 40.00 -51.26
C ASP A 153 -68.12 39.23 -51.46
N GLY A 154 -68.31 38.09 -50.77
CA GLY A 154 -69.56 37.34 -50.76
C GLY A 154 -70.73 38.12 -50.14
N ASN A 155 -70.51 38.74 -48.97
CA ASN A 155 -71.51 39.59 -48.30
C ASN A 155 -71.86 40.83 -49.14
N ASN A 156 -70.87 41.43 -49.81
CA ASN A 156 -71.05 42.56 -50.71
C ASN A 156 -71.87 42.15 -51.95
N PHE A 157 -71.56 41.00 -52.55
CA PHE A 157 -72.33 40.45 -53.66
C PHE A 157 -73.78 40.14 -53.27
N GLU A 158 -74.01 39.45 -52.14
CA GLU A 158 -75.35 39.13 -51.65
C GLU A 158 -76.15 40.40 -51.34
N SER A 159 -75.52 41.41 -50.72
CA SER A 159 -76.16 42.71 -50.44
C SER A 159 -76.57 43.44 -51.73
N GLY A 160 -75.67 43.52 -52.71
CA GLY A 160 -75.95 44.13 -54.01
C GLY A 160 -76.97 43.33 -54.83
N TRP A 161 -76.98 42.01 -54.71
CA TRP A 161 -77.97 41.13 -55.33
C TRP A 161 -79.37 41.33 -54.73
N ILE A 162 -79.46 41.47 -53.40
CA ILE A 162 -80.70 41.82 -52.69
C ILE A 162 -81.18 43.21 -53.11
N GLU A 163 -80.31 44.22 -53.16
CA GLU A 163 -80.64 45.58 -53.62
C GLU A 163 -81.21 45.57 -55.05
N LYS A 164 -80.51 44.92 -56.01
CA LYS A 164 -80.98 44.83 -57.40
C LYS A 164 -82.25 43.98 -57.54
N THR A 165 -82.45 42.97 -56.69
CA THR A 165 -83.68 42.18 -56.65
C THR A 165 -84.86 42.99 -56.10
N SER A 166 -84.63 43.87 -55.11
CA SER A 166 -85.65 44.83 -54.64
C SER A 166 -86.02 45.81 -55.73
N GLN A 167 -85.04 46.47 -56.37
CA GLN A 167 -85.27 47.40 -57.48
C GLN A 167 -86.04 46.73 -58.63
N LEU A 168 -85.69 45.49 -59.00
CA LEU A 168 -86.45 44.74 -60.01
C LEU A 168 -87.86 44.32 -59.53
N ALA A 169 -88.12 44.20 -58.24
CA ALA A 169 -89.46 43.98 -57.69
C ALA A 169 -90.30 45.27 -57.67
N GLU A 170 -89.67 46.40 -57.35
CA GLU A 170 -90.25 47.75 -57.40
C GLU A 170 -90.60 48.16 -58.84
N ASP A 171 -89.68 47.98 -59.79
CA ASP A 171 -89.91 48.15 -61.24
C ASP A 171 -91.07 47.26 -61.73
N ARG A 172 -91.12 45.99 -61.28
CA ARG A 172 -92.22 45.07 -61.62
C ARG A 172 -93.56 45.48 -61.02
N ALA A 173 -93.58 46.14 -59.86
CA ALA A 173 -94.79 46.74 -59.31
C ALA A 173 -95.21 47.96 -60.14
N MET A 174 -94.29 48.87 -60.44
CA MET A 174 -94.55 50.05 -61.26
C MET A 174 -95.06 49.69 -62.67
N ILE A 175 -94.49 48.65 -63.31
CA ILE A 175 -94.93 48.12 -64.61
C ILE A 175 -96.29 47.39 -64.51
N ARG A 176 -96.62 46.82 -63.35
CA ARG A 176 -97.93 46.19 -63.09
C ARG A 176 -99.05 47.22 -62.94
N ASP A 177 -98.73 48.41 -62.45
CA ASP A 177 -99.70 49.51 -62.28
C ASP A 177 -99.92 50.33 -63.56
N ILE A 178 -99.18 50.05 -64.65
CA ILE A 178 -99.52 50.51 -66.01
C ILE A 178 -100.82 49.81 -66.46
N PRO A 179 -101.90 50.54 -66.81
CA PRO A 179 -103.16 49.93 -67.22
C PRO A 179 -103.04 49.11 -68.52
N ARG A 180 -102.88 47.79 -68.40
CA ARG A 180 -102.96 46.88 -69.55
C ARG A 180 -104.37 46.88 -70.13
N LEU A 181 -104.53 47.51 -71.30
CA LEU A 181 -105.72 47.34 -72.14
C LEU A 181 -105.99 45.85 -72.38
N ARG A 182 -107.19 45.39 -72.00
CA ARG A 182 -107.64 44.02 -72.20
C ARG A 182 -107.81 43.73 -73.69
N THR A 183 -107.11 42.71 -74.19
CA THR A 183 -107.51 41.93 -75.36
C THR A 183 -107.96 40.52 -74.91
N PRO A 184 -108.80 39.80 -75.69
CA PRO A 184 -109.62 38.69 -75.16
C PRO A 184 -108.88 37.34 -75.01
N LYS A 185 -109.57 36.37 -74.40
CA LYS A 185 -109.06 35.02 -74.04
C LYS A 185 -109.39 33.93 -75.08
N SER A 186 -108.60 32.84 -75.00
CA SER A 186 -108.86 31.49 -75.53
C SER A 186 -108.67 31.25 -77.04
N PRO A 187 -108.47 29.99 -77.51
CA PRO A 187 -108.42 28.71 -76.76
C PRO A 187 -107.21 27.76 -77.07
N SER A 188 -107.08 26.67 -76.28
CA SER A 188 -106.50 25.32 -76.56
C SER A 188 -105.10 25.15 -77.23
N ARG A 189 -104.09 24.41 -76.68
CA ARG A 189 -103.98 22.96 -76.31
C ARG A 189 -103.83 22.02 -77.55
N PRO A 190 -103.00 20.92 -77.61
CA PRO A 190 -102.22 20.16 -76.58
C PRO A 190 -100.78 19.66 -76.95
N HIS A 191 -100.15 18.86 -76.04
CA HIS A 191 -98.99 17.93 -76.21
C HIS A 191 -97.59 18.59 -76.44
N PHE A 192 -96.42 18.06 -76.07
CA PHE A 192 -95.95 16.79 -75.42
C PHE A 192 -94.50 17.03 -74.85
N VAL A 193 -93.73 16.18 -74.14
CA VAL A 193 -93.76 14.77 -73.66
C VAL A 193 -93.01 14.66 -72.27
N ASN A 194 -92.84 13.42 -71.76
CA ASN A 194 -91.87 12.81 -70.81
C ASN A 194 -90.48 13.48 -70.53
N SER A 195 -89.72 13.12 -69.49
CA SER A 195 -89.76 11.88 -68.66
C SER A 195 -89.39 12.05 -67.17
N ALA A 196 -89.61 11.01 -66.38
CA ALA A 196 -89.29 10.93 -64.95
C ALA A 196 -87.82 10.54 -64.66
N ASN A 197 -87.33 10.83 -63.44
CA ASN A 197 -87.08 9.78 -62.43
C ASN A 197 -86.76 10.33 -61.01
N PRO A 198 -87.59 10.04 -59.98
CA PRO A 198 -87.21 10.20 -58.57
C PRO A 198 -87.06 8.83 -57.88
N GLY A 199 -85.82 8.39 -57.66
CA GLY A 199 -85.51 7.09 -57.04
C GLY A 199 -85.23 7.16 -55.54
N ILE A 200 -86.22 6.82 -54.71
CA ILE A 200 -86.03 6.60 -53.25
C ILE A 200 -85.80 5.10 -53.00
N ALA A 201 -84.79 4.76 -52.20
CA ALA A 201 -84.51 3.38 -51.77
C ALA A 201 -83.96 3.32 -50.33
N SER A 202 -84.71 3.85 -49.37
CA SER A 202 -84.43 3.68 -47.93
C SER A 202 -85.02 2.36 -47.42
N SER A 203 -84.16 1.40 -47.03
CA SER A 203 -84.59 0.07 -46.54
C SER A 203 -84.12 -0.22 -45.11
N PRO A 204 -84.96 -0.01 -44.09
CA PRO A 204 -84.83 -0.62 -42.78
C PRO A 204 -85.85 -1.77 -42.60
N LEU A 205 -85.38 -2.99 -42.32
CA LEU A 205 -86.25 -4.10 -41.89
C LEU A 205 -85.72 -4.78 -40.62
N PRO A 206 -86.49 -4.72 -39.51
CA PRO A 206 -86.33 -5.61 -38.37
C PRO A 206 -87.42 -6.70 -38.35
N SER A 207 -87.04 -7.96 -38.09
CA SER A 207 -88.00 -8.99 -37.68
C SER A 207 -87.30 -10.16 -36.97
N ASN A 208 -87.13 -10.05 -35.64
CA ASN A 208 -86.67 -11.16 -34.81
C ASN A 208 -87.86 -12.08 -34.47
N THR A 209 -87.84 -13.32 -34.99
CA THR A 209 -88.78 -14.40 -34.63
C THR A 209 -88.01 -15.72 -34.71
N SER A 210 -88.24 -16.75 -33.89
CA SER A 210 -89.24 -16.92 -32.83
C SER A 210 -88.65 -17.71 -31.67
N GLY A 211 -88.87 -17.28 -30.43
CA GLY A 211 -88.60 -18.10 -29.25
C GLY A 211 -89.82 -18.94 -28.87
N ARG A 212 -89.75 -20.27 -29.01
CA ARG A 212 -90.79 -21.17 -28.47
C ARG A 212 -90.23 -22.56 -28.11
N SER A 213 -89.94 -22.75 -26.83
CA SER A 213 -89.82 -24.09 -26.24
C SER A 213 -91.20 -24.71 -26.00
N LEU A 214 -91.26 -26.04 -25.93
CA LEU A 214 -92.10 -26.87 -25.04
C LEU A 214 -91.70 -28.37 -25.26
N PRO A 215 -91.98 -29.30 -24.33
CA PRO A 215 -91.23 -30.55 -24.23
C PRO A 215 -91.94 -31.77 -24.82
N GLY A 216 -91.15 -32.80 -25.15
CA GLY A 216 -91.62 -34.15 -25.44
C GLY A 216 -90.46 -35.14 -25.32
N GLY A 217 -90.46 -35.98 -24.29
CA GLY A 217 -89.43 -37.00 -24.10
C GLY A 217 -89.83 -38.33 -24.76
N PHE A 218 -88.93 -38.93 -25.53
CA PHE A 218 -89.00 -40.36 -25.84
C PHE A 218 -87.61 -40.98 -25.67
N LYS A 219 -87.57 -42.26 -25.30
CA LYS A 219 -86.34 -42.96 -24.89
C LYS A 219 -86.03 -44.11 -25.84
N LEU A 220 -84.73 -44.25 -26.13
CA LEU A 220 -84.03 -45.48 -26.55
C LEU A 220 -84.45 -46.08 -27.92
N LEU A 221 -83.50 -46.06 -28.86
CA LEU A 221 -82.92 -47.31 -29.37
C LEU A 221 -81.43 -47.07 -29.70
N SER A 222 -80.70 -48.10 -30.15
CA SER A 222 -79.23 -48.16 -30.03
C SER A 222 -78.49 -48.43 -31.35
N THR A 223 -77.22 -48.03 -31.41
CA THR A 223 -76.18 -48.62 -32.29
C THR A 223 -76.51 -48.62 -33.80
N PRO A 224 -76.81 -47.44 -34.38
CA PRO A 224 -75.73 -46.75 -35.08
C PRO A 224 -75.36 -45.39 -34.47
N ASP A 225 -76.35 -44.68 -33.95
CA ASP A 225 -76.25 -43.25 -33.61
C ASP A 225 -75.20 -42.94 -32.55
N ILE A 226 -74.84 -43.88 -31.68
CA ILE A 226 -73.78 -43.70 -30.68
C ILE A 226 -72.43 -43.45 -31.37
N LYS A 227 -72.08 -44.22 -32.41
CA LYS A 227 -70.83 -43.99 -33.17
C LYS A 227 -70.88 -42.70 -33.97
N LEU A 228 -72.04 -42.36 -34.55
CA LEU A 228 -72.23 -41.10 -35.26
C LEU A 228 -72.14 -39.90 -34.30
N ARG A 229 -72.61 -40.07 -33.06
CA ARG A 229 -72.56 -39.08 -31.98
C ARG A 229 -71.15 -38.93 -31.39
N ASP A 230 -70.42 -40.02 -31.22
CA ASP A 230 -69.03 -39.98 -30.76
C ASP A 230 -68.12 -39.33 -31.81
N GLU A 231 -68.28 -39.68 -33.09
CA GLU A 231 -67.56 -39.01 -34.18
C GLU A 231 -68.01 -37.56 -34.38
N THR A 232 -69.29 -37.19 -34.18
CA THR A 232 -69.68 -35.78 -34.20
C THR A 232 -69.15 -35.01 -32.99
N HIS A 233 -69.20 -35.54 -31.76
CA HIS A 233 -68.56 -34.92 -30.57
C HIS A 233 -67.01 -34.90 -30.65
N LYS A 234 -66.40 -35.71 -31.51
CA LYS A 234 -64.96 -35.69 -31.82
C LYS A 234 -64.65 -34.65 -32.91
N ASN A 235 -65.45 -34.56 -33.96
CA ASN A 235 -65.36 -33.49 -34.96
C ASN A 235 -65.69 -32.11 -34.37
N GLU A 236 -66.64 -32.01 -33.44
CA GLU A 236 -66.99 -30.82 -32.66
C GLU A 236 -65.83 -30.36 -31.78
N ARG A 237 -65.15 -31.29 -31.10
CA ARG A 237 -63.90 -31.00 -30.36
C ARG A 237 -62.78 -30.53 -31.30
N LEU A 238 -62.55 -31.21 -32.43
CA LEU A 238 -61.55 -30.81 -33.43
C LEU A 238 -61.88 -29.47 -34.09
N LEU A 239 -63.16 -29.15 -34.28
CA LEU A 239 -63.63 -27.84 -34.76
C LEU A 239 -63.40 -26.76 -33.70
N HIS A 240 -63.68 -27.04 -32.43
CA HIS A 240 -63.45 -26.08 -31.35
C HIS A 240 -61.95 -25.85 -31.09
N GLU A 241 -61.13 -26.89 -31.17
CA GLU A 241 -59.66 -26.82 -31.12
C GLU A 241 -59.12 -25.96 -32.28
N LYS A 242 -59.53 -26.26 -33.53
CA LYS A 242 -59.18 -25.42 -34.70
C LYS A 242 -59.70 -23.99 -34.59
N ALA A 243 -60.87 -23.76 -34.02
CA ALA A 243 -61.41 -22.43 -33.79
C ALA A 243 -60.59 -21.66 -32.74
N ASN A 244 -60.17 -22.33 -31.65
CA ASN A 244 -59.28 -21.75 -30.64
C ASN A 244 -57.90 -21.43 -31.23
N ASP A 245 -57.34 -22.28 -32.09
CA ASP A 245 -56.05 -22.01 -32.74
C ASP A 245 -56.15 -20.91 -33.81
N LEU A 246 -57.24 -20.86 -34.57
CA LEU A 246 -57.51 -19.77 -35.52
C LEU A 246 -57.77 -18.44 -34.78
N GLN A 247 -58.38 -18.48 -33.59
CA GLN A 247 -58.49 -17.32 -32.69
C GLN A 247 -57.10 -16.88 -32.17
N LYS A 248 -56.24 -17.80 -31.70
CA LYS A 248 -54.86 -17.46 -31.31
C LYS A 248 -54.07 -16.86 -32.49
N GLN A 249 -54.27 -17.37 -33.70
CA GLN A 249 -53.64 -16.82 -34.92
C GLN A 249 -54.17 -15.43 -35.26
N SER A 250 -55.49 -15.19 -35.16
CA SER A 250 -56.08 -13.88 -35.41
C SER A 250 -55.68 -12.84 -34.36
N GLU A 251 -55.53 -13.24 -33.10
CA GLU A 251 -55.03 -12.38 -32.03
C GLU A 251 -53.55 -12.03 -32.21
N ARG A 252 -52.70 -13.01 -32.57
CA ARG A 252 -51.29 -12.76 -32.96
C ARG A 252 -51.19 -11.82 -34.15
N LEU A 253 -52.03 -12.01 -35.18
CA LEU A 253 -52.10 -11.11 -36.33
C LEU A 253 -52.54 -9.70 -35.93
N ARG A 254 -53.53 -9.55 -35.04
CA ARG A 254 -53.97 -8.24 -34.54
C ARG A 254 -52.84 -7.55 -33.77
N VAL A 255 -52.16 -8.25 -32.86
CA VAL A 255 -51.03 -7.69 -32.10
C VAL A 255 -49.87 -7.29 -33.01
N ALA A 256 -49.58 -8.08 -34.06
CA ALA A 256 -48.59 -7.71 -35.06
C ALA A 256 -49.01 -6.48 -35.89
N GLN A 257 -50.28 -6.37 -36.28
CA GLN A 257 -50.83 -5.21 -36.98
C GLN A 257 -50.83 -3.94 -36.11
N ASP A 258 -51.26 -4.05 -34.84
CA ASP A 258 -51.21 -2.98 -33.85
C ASP A 258 -49.76 -2.52 -33.60
N GLY A 259 -48.82 -3.47 -33.52
CA GLY A 259 -47.38 -3.24 -33.42
C GLY A 259 -46.81 -2.48 -34.62
N LEU A 260 -47.06 -2.98 -35.84
CA LEU A 260 -46.64 -2.33 -37.08
C LEU A 260 -47.27 -0.94 -37.27
N ALA A 261 -48.54 -0.75 -36.90
CA ALA A 261 -49.19 0.55 -36.93
C ALA A 261 -48.56 1.53 -35.91
N LYS A 262 -48.21 1.05 -34.70
CA LYS A 262 -47.52 1.82 -33.66
C LYS A 262 -46.09 2.18 -34.06
N ILE A 263 -45.38 1.30 -34.76
CA ILE A 263 -44.06 1.56 -35.35
C ILE A 263 -44.18 2.59 -36.47
N LYS A 264 -45.06 2.36 -37.46
CA LYS A 264 -45.30 3.27 -38.61
C LYS A 264 -45.68 4.68 -38.17
N ARG A 265 -46.45 4.82 -37.07
CA ARG A 265 -46.79 6.10 -36.45
C ARG A 265 -45.61 6.80 -35.75
N LYS A 266 -44.58 6.05 -35.34
CA LYS A 266 -43.35 6.59 -34.72
C LYS A 266 -42.23 6.88 -35.72
N THR A 267 -42.04 6.04 -36.74
CA THR A 267 -41.00 6.22 -37.76
C THR A 267 -41.43 7.17 -38.87
N GLY A 268 -42.73 7.36 -39.09
CA GLY A 268 -43.27 8.23 -40.15
C GLY A 268 -43.18 7.63 -41.56
N GLU A 269 -42.49 6.50 -41.71
CA GLU A 269 -42.24 5.84 -42.99
C GLU A 269 -43.54 5.39 -43.66
N LYS A 270 -43.68 5.74 -44.95
CA LYS A 270 -44.90 5.43 -45.72
C LYS A 270 -44.77 4.14 -46.50
N ASP A 271 -43.58 3.84 -46.99
CA ASP A 271 -43.31 2.58 -47.70
C ASP A 271 -43.25 1.40 -46.73
N SER A 272 -43.87 0.29 -47.12
CA SER A 272 -43.85 -0.97 -46.37
C SER A 272 -42.53 -1.72 -46.58
N GLN A 273 -41.90 -1.58 -47.74
CA GLN A 273 -40.66 -2.28 -48.08
C GLN A 273 -39.45 -1.70 -47.32
N ALA A 274 -39.29 -0.38 -47.35
CA ALA A 274 -38.29 0.34 -46.57
C ALA A 274 -38.44 0.07 -45.05
N LEU A 275 -39.68 0.06 -44.53
CA LEU A 275 -39.92 -0.23 -43.12
C LEU A 275 -39.56 -1.68 -42.75
N ALA A 276 -39.82 -2.66 -43.62
CA ALA A 276 -39.43 -4.05 -43.39
C ALA A 276 -37.89 -4.21 -43.38
N ALA A 277 -37.18 -3.58 -44.33
CA ALA A 277 -35.72 -3.60 -44.36
C ALA A 277 -35.10 -2.91 -43.12
N ALA A 278 -35.65 -1.79 -42.68
CA ALA A 278 -35.22 -1.09 -41.48
C ALA A 278 -35.49 -1.90 -40.18
N LEU A 279 -36.58 -2.66 -40.14
CA LEU A 279 -36.87 -3.57 -39.02
C LEU A 279 -35.91 -4.76 -38.99
N ILE A 280 -35.63 -5.41 -40.13
CA ILE A 280 -34.64 -6.50 -40.20
C ILE A 280 -33.26 -6.00 -39.74
N ALA A 281 -32.81 -4.85 -40.23
CA ALA A 281 -31.54 -4.25 -39.82
C ALA A 281 -31.52 -3.76 -38.34
N ALA A 282 -32.69 -3.65 -37.69
CA ALA A 282 -32.80 -3.40 -36.25
C ALA A 282 -32.86 -4.71 -35.45
N GLU A 283 -33.49 -5.75 -35.98
CA GLU A 283 -33.50 -7.11 -35.40
C GLU A 283 -32.09 -7.74 -35.42
N GLU A 284 -31.33 -7.58 -36.51
CA GLU A 284 -29.91 -7.97 -36.59
C GLU A 284 -29.06 -7.28 -35.52
N LYS A 285 -29.26 -5.97 -35.32
CA LYS A 285 -28.57 -5.19 -34.27
C LYS A 285 -29.00 -5.64 -32.87
N ASN A 286 -30.29 -5.87 -32.65
CA ASN A 286 -30.79 -6.39 -31.37
C ASN A 286 -30.27 -7.80 -31.09
N PHE A 287 -30.11 -8.65 -32.10
CA PHE A 287 -29.51 -9.97 -31.97
C PHE A 287 -28.01 -9.89 -31.65
N SER A 288 -27.26 -9.01 -32.32
CA SER A 288 -25.86 -8.73 -31.99
C SER A 288 -25.68 -8.19 -30.57
N LEU A 289 -26.54 -7.27 -30.13
CA LEU A 289 -26.55 -6.76 -28.75
C LEU A 289 -26.93 -7.86 -27.75
N PHE A 290 -27.90 -8.72 -28.06
CA PHE A 290 -28.29 -9.84 -27.21
C PHE A 290 -27.16 -10.85 -27.04
N ASN A 291 -26.44 -11.19 -28.11
CA ASN A 291 -25.26 -12.05 -28.03
C ASN A 291 -24.16 -11.42 -27.16
N MET A 292 -23.84 -10.13 -27.37
CA MET A 292 -22.85 -9.42 -26.56
C MET A 292 -23.27 -9.29 -25.08
N ILE A 293 -24.57 -9.14 -24.80
CA ILE A 293 -25.11 -9.16 -23.42
C ILE A 293 -24.96 -10.54 -22.79
N ASN A 294 -25.19 -11.62 -23.54
CA ASN A 294 -24.99 -12.99 -23.05
C ASN A 294 -23.50 -13.28 -22.81
N GLU A 295 -22.62 -12.88 -23.72
CA GLU A 295 -21.16 -12.99 -23.59
C GLU A 295 -20.67 -12.26 -22.33
N LEU A 296 -21.04 -10.98 -22.15
CA LEU A 296 -20.73 -10.19 -20.96
C LEU A 296 -21.33 -10.79 -19.68
N SER A 297 -22.50 -11.44 -19.76
CA SER A 297 -23.11 -12.13 -18.62
C SER A 297 -22.32 -13.39 -18.23
N THR A 298 -21.84 -14.18 -19.21
CA THR A 298 -20.96 -15.33 -18.94
C THR A 298 -19.56 -14.91 -18.48
N GLU A 299 -19.05 -13.76 -18.92
CA GLU A 299 -17.80 -13.18 -18.41
C GLU A 299 -17.98 -12.69 -16.97
N MET A 300 -19.10 -12.05 -16.65
CA MET A 300 -19.46 -11.64 -15.29
C MET A 300 -19.60 -12.83 -14.34
N GLU A 301 -20.29 -13.91 -14.74
CA GLU A 301 -20.37 -15.15 -13.96
C GLU A 301 -18.98 -15.78 -13.72
N ALA A 302 -18.10 -15.76 -14.73
CA ALA A 302 -16.73 -16.28 -14.60
C ALA A 302 -15.87 -15.43 -13.64
N LEU A 303 -15.96 -14.10 -13.74
CA LEU A 303 -15.26 -13.16 -12.86
C LEU A 303 -15.79 -13.20 -11.42
N GLU A 304 -17.10 -13.43 -11.22
CA GLU A 304 -17.66 -13.69 -9.89
C GLU A 304 -17.08 -14.98 -9.29
N VAL A 305 -16.96 -16.06 -10.07
CA VAL A 305 -16.33 -17.32 -9.60
C VAL A 305 -14.85 -17.13 -9.26
N GLU A 306 -14.09 -16.40 -10.08
CA GLU A 306 -12.68 -16.08 -9.78
C GLU A 306 -12.55 -15.21 -8.52
N ASN A 307 -13.37 -14.17 -8.37
CA ASN A 307 -13.33 -13.30 -7.20
C ASN A 307 -13.70 -14.05 -5.92
N ASN A 308 -14.71 -14.92 -5.94
CA ASN A 308 -15.03 -15.82 -4.82
C ASN A 308 -13.86 -16.76 -4.47
N ALA A 309 -13.11 -17.26 -5.47
CA ALA A 309 -11.94 -18.10 -5.24
C ALA A 309 -10.74 -17.31 -4.65
N LEU A 310 -10.54 -16.07 -5.08
CA LEU A 310 -9.54 -15.16 -4.52
C LEU A 310 -9.91 -14.74 -3.08
N GLU A 311 -11.17 -14.41 -2.80
CA GLU A 311 -11.64 -14.17 -1.44
C GLU A 311 -11.47 -15.41 -0.55
N ALA A 312 -11.75 -16.62 -1.05
CA ALA A 312 -11.49 -17.86 -0.33
C ALA A 312 -9.99 -18.03 -0.01
N GLN A 313 -9.10 -17.76 -0.97
CA GLN A 313 -7.65 -17.84 -0.77
C GLN A 313 -7.13 -16.78 0.23
N VAL A 314 -7.65 -15.54 0.19
CA VAL A 314 -7.33 -14.48 1.17
C VAL A 314 -7.83 -14.86 2.56
N ASN A 315 -9.04 -15.42 2.66
CA ASN A 315 -9.58 -15.92 3.93
C ASN A 315 -8.78 -17.12 4.46
N GLU A 316 -8.27 -18.01 3.60
CA GLU A 316 -7.42 -19.12 4.02
C GLU A 316 -6.04 -18.65 4.49
N GLN A 317 -5.37 -17.73 3.77
CA GLN A 317 -4.08 -17.18 4.20
C GLN A 317 -4.17 -16.36 5.48
N THR A 318 -5.24 -15.57 5.69
CA THR A 318 -5.46 -14.84 6.95
C THR A 318 -5.85 -15.77 8.10
N ARG A 319 -6.57 -16.86 7.80
CA ARG A 319 -6.89 -17.93 8.76
C ARG A 319 -5.67 -18.73 9.18
N ASP A 320 -4.75 -19.06 8.29
CA ASP A 320 -3.45 -19.69 8.62
C ASP A 320 -2.60 -18.76 9.50
N GLY A 321 -2.63 -17.46 9.25
CA GLY A 321 -2.07 -16.45 10.16
C GLY A 321 -2.68 -16.44 11.58
N SER A 322 -3.84 -17.07 11.77
CA SER A 322 -4.56 -17.20 13.05
C SER A 322 -4.54 -18.62 13.64
N MET A 323 -4.36 -19.67 12.83
CA MET A 323 -4.61 -21.08 13.21
C MET A 323 -3.35 -21.88 13.50
N GLY A 324 -2.67 -21.51 14.58
CA GLY A 324 -2.22 -22.53 15.54
C GLY A 324 -1.01 -23.41 15.18
N SER A 325 -0.17 -23.06 14.21
CA SER A 325 1.12 -23.76 14.07
C SER A 325 1.99 -23.62 15.34
N ALA A 326 2.57 -24.73 15.80
CA ALA A 326 3.53 -24.75 16.90
C ALA A 326 4.80 -23.94 16.56
N GLU A 327 5.11 -23.75 15.27
CA GLU A 327 6.17 -22.88 14.77
C GLU A 327 5.87 -21.40 15.09
N ASP A 328 4.64 -20.92 14.88
CA ASP A 328 4.28 -19.54 15.18
C ASP A 328 4.11 -19.27 16.68
N ALA A 329 3.76 -20.28 17.48
CA ALA A 329 3.85 -20.19 18.93
C ALA A 329 5.30 -19.96 19.39
N ARG A 330 6.26 -20.73 18.82
CA ARG A 330 7.70 -20.53 19.06
C ARG A 330 8.20 -19.18 18.54
N ARG A 331 7.76 -18.76 17.36
CA ARG A 331 8.13 -17.47 16.74
C ARG A 331 7.65 -16.28 17.56
N ARG A 332 6.42 -16.33 18.09
CA ARG A 332 5.88 -15.32 19.01
C ARG A 332 6.62 -15.29 20.34
N ALA A 333 6.88 -16.46 20.95
CA ALA A 333 7.66 -16.54 22.18
C ALA A 333 9.10 -16.01 22.01
N LEU A 334 9.78 -16.35 20.92
CA LEU A 334 11.12 -15.85 20.59
C LEU A 334 11.13 -14.34 20.33
N LYS A 335 10.13 -13.82 19.61
CA LYS A 335 9.97 -12.36 19.41
C LYS A 335 9.82 -11.64 20.75
N GLN A 336 8.92 -12.14 21.62
CA GLN A 336 8.68 -11.55 22.94
C GLN A 336 9.93 -11.63 23.83
N GLN A 337 10.68 -12.75 23.81
CA GLN A 337 11.96 -12.88 24.54
C GLN A 337 13.02 -11.87 24.05
N LEU A 338 13.08 -11.58 22.75
CA LEU A 338 13.99 -10.59 22.18
C LEU A 338 13.58 -9.16 22.54
N GLU A 339 12.28 -8.86 22.52
CA GLU A 339 11.73 -7.57 22.96
C GLU A 339 12.03 -7.32 24.45
N ASP A 340 11.83 -8.34 25.30
CA ASP A 340 12.21 -8.34 26.72
C ASP A 340 13.71 -8.08 26.94
N GLN A 341 14.59 -8.66 26.10
CA GLN A 341 16.03 -8.44 26.18
C GLN A 341 16.44 -7.04 25.72
N ILE A 342 15.83 -6.52 24.65
CA ILE A 342 16.05 -5.16 24.17
C ILE A 342 15.64 -4.15 25.24
N GLU A 343 14.48 -4.34 25.87
CA GLU A 343 13.98 -3.43 26.90
C GLU A 343 14.82 -3.50 28.19
N LYS A 344 15.22 -4.69 28.64
CA LYS A 344 16.20 -4.86 29.74
C LYS A 344 17.58 -4.30 29.41
N SER A 345 17.93 -4.14 28.13
CA SER A 345 19.14 -3.46 27.69
C SER A 345 18.98 -1.94 27.73
N ARG A 346 17.88 -1.39 27.18
CA ARG A 346 17.54 0.04 27.24
C ARG A 346 17.50 0.56 28.68
N GLN A 347 16.89 -0.18 29.60
CA GLN A 347 16.85 0.20 31.02
C GLN A 347 18.22 0.16 31.70
N LYS A 348 19.20 -0.60 31.20
CA LYS A 348 20.60 -0.54 31.66
C LYS A 348 21.31 0.68 31.09
N VAL A 349 21.12 0.96 29.79
CA VAL A 349 21.69 2.13 29.11
C VAL A 349 21.22 3.42 29.80
N ALA A 350 19.90 3.62 29.96
CA ALA A 350 19.34 4.80 30.62
C ALA A 350 19.85 4.99 32.08
N ARG A 351 20.09 3.91 32.83
CA ARG A 351 20.68 3.97 34.19
C ARG A 351 22.17 4.34 34.19
N LEU A 352 22.91 3.98 33.14
CA LEU A 352 24.32 4.36 32.97
C LEU A 352 24.43 5.80 32.46
N GLU A 353 23.57 6.22 31.53
CA GLU A 353 23.47 7.60 31.05
C GLU A 353 23.11 8.56 32.19
N ALA A 354 22.10 8.24 33.01
CA ALA A 354 21.74 9.06 34.18
C ALA A 354 22.91 9.23 35.17
N ARG A 355 23.62 8.14 35.48
CA ARG A 355 24.83 8.18 36.34
C ARG A 355 26.00 8.92 35.70
N HIS A 356 26.10 8.91 34.37
CA HIS A 356 27.11 9.69 33.66
C HIS A 356 26.77 11.19 33.70
N SER A 357 25.49 11.57 33.59
CA SER A 357 25.06 12.97 33.76
C SER A 357 25.41 13.47 35.16
N GLU A 358 24.97 12.74 36.20
CA GLU A 358 25.26 13.03 37.62
C GLU A 358 26.77 13.19 37.88
N ALA A 359 27.60 12.29 37.34
CA ALA A 359 29.05 12.36 37.47
C ALA A 359 29.70 13.51 36.68
N ALA A 360 29.17 13.87 35.51
CA ALA A 360 29.67 14.98 34.69
C ALA A 360 29.29 16.33 35.30
N GLU A 361 28.07 16.47 35.81
CA GLU A 361 27.60 17.64 36.56
C GLU A 361 28.47 17.85 37.81
N ALA A 362 28.75 16.79 38.57
CA ALA A 362 29.68 16.85 39.71
C ALA A 362 31.11 17.24 39.28
N ALA A 363 31.59 16.74 38.14
CA ALA A 363 32.92 17.09 37.63
C ALA A 363 33.04 18.57 37.23
N GLU A 364 32.05 19.15 36.55
CA GLU A 364 32.06 20.58 36.20
C GLU A 364 31.86 21.49 37.43
N VAL A 365 31.13 21.04 38.46
CA VAL A 365 31.07 21.73 39.75
C VAL A 365 32.44 21.72 40.45
N MET A 366 33.12 20.57 40.52
CA MET A 366 34.49 20.49 41.07
C MET A 366 35.47 21.36 40.28
N LYS A 367 35.39 21.34 38.94
CA LYS A 367 36.22 22.14 38.02
C LYS A 367 36.07 23.64 38.28
N THR A 368 34.83 24.10 38.40
CA THR A 368 34.50 25.50 38.71
C THR A 368 35.00 25.89 40.11
N GLY A 369 34.82 25.01 41.10
CA GLY A 369 35.30 25.21 42.47
C GLY A 369 36.83 25.27 42.57
N ALA A 370 37.54 24.35 41.92
CA ALA A 370 38.99 24.28 41.90
C ALA A 370 39.61 25.51 41.21
N MET A 371 39.09 25.93 40.04
CA MET A 371 39.51 27.18 39.40
C MET A 371 39.25 28.40 40.30
N GLY A 372 38.10 28.46 40.98
CA GLY A 372 37.76 29.52 41.92
C GLY A 372 38.59 29.55 43.20
N LEU A 373 39.22 28.44 43.59
CA LEU A 373 40.22 28.36 44.66
C LEU A 373 41.61 28.75 44.15
N PHE A 374 42.02 28.24 42.99
CA PHE A 374 43.31 28.55 42.38
C PHE A 374 43.50 30.06 42.16
N HIS A 375 42.50 30.77 41.61
CA HIS A 375 42.53 32.23 41.46
C HIS A 375 42.64 33.01 42.80
N LYS A 376 42.33 32.38 43.96
CA LYS A 376 42.47 32.98 45.29
C LYS A 376 43.80 32.63 45.98
N LEU A 377 44.46 31.56 45.53
CA LEU A 377 45.71 31.01 46.08
C LEU A 377 46.92 31.25 45.16
N GLN A 378 46.72 31.95 44.04
CA GLN A 378 47.70 32.10 42.97
C GLN A 378 48.94 32.89 43.43
N GLY A 379 50.10 32.22 43.44
CA GLY A 379 51.39 32.85 43.68
C GLY A 379 52.05 33.37 42.38
N PRO A 380 53.06 34.23 42.48
CA PRO A 380 53.77 34.79 41.31
C PRO A 380 54.54 33.75 40.49
N ASN A 381 54.77 32.54 41.02
CA ASN A 381 55.40 31.44 40.27
C ASN A 381 54.38 30.61 39.47
N ASP A 382 53.07 30.78 39.70
CA ASP A 382 52.03 29.87 39.20
C ASP A 382 51.43 30.36 37.85
N GLU A 383 51.94 31.48 37.30
CA GLU A 383 51.47 32.15 36.08
C GLU A 383 51.64 31.30 34.80
N ALA A 384 52.69 30.48 34.72
CA ALA A 384 52.89 29.53 33.62
C ALA A 384 51.82 28.42 33.60
N PHE A 385 51.32 28.01 34.77
CA PHE A 385 50.24 27.03 34.87
C PHE A 385 48.87 27.68 34.63
N ALA A 386 48.66 28.91 35.11
CA ALA A 386 47.46 29.70 34.83
C ALA A 386 47.26 29.95 33.33
N THR A 387 48.33 30.30 32.60
CA THR A 387 48.28 30.50 31.14
C THR A 387 48.03 29.20 30.36
N GLN A 388 48.56 28.06 30.85
CA GLN A 388 48.24 26.73 30.31
C GLN A 388 46.77 26.32 30.53
N LEU A 389 46.22 26.58 31.73
CA LEU A 389 44.81 26.36 32.04
C LEU A 389 43.89 27.24 31.17
N SER A 390 44.30 28.49 30.90
CA SER A 390 43.54 29.43 30.06
C SER A 390 43.54 29.07 28.56
N THR A 391 44.52 28.32 28.07
CA THR A 391 44.62 27.94 26.64
C THR A 391 44.06 26.56 26.33
N HIS A 392 44.20 25.59 27.25
CA HIS A 392 43.73 24.22 27.05
C HIS A 392 42.45 23.86 27.83
N GLY A 393 42.05 24.68 28.80
CA GLY A 393 40.96 24.38 29.73
C GLY A 393 41.32 23.27 30.72
N VAL A 394 40.45 23.06 31.71
CA VAL A 394 40.67 21.99 32.71
C VAL A 394 40.24 20.64 32.14
N THR A 395 41.24 19.85 31.75
CA THR A 395 41.19 18.40 31.50
C THR A 395 41.49 17.62 32.78
N ASP A 396 41.20 16.31 32.84
CA ASP A 396 41.45 15.45 34.01
C ASP A 396 42.89 15.50 34.53
N ILE A 397 43.88 15.55 33.63
CA ILE A 397 45.30 15.60 33.99
C ILE A 397 45.63 16.95 34.65
N SER A 398 45.16 18.06 34.06
CA SER A 398 45.29 19.39 34.65
C SER A 398 44.44 19.56 35.92
N MET A 399 43.32 18.84 36.08
CA MET A 399 42.52 18.84 37.32
C MET A 399 43.31 18.23 38.47
N ALA A 400 43.97 17.08 38.25
CA ALA A 400 44.81 16.46 39.27
C ALA A 400 45.99 17.37 39.67
N GLN A 401 46.60 18.05 38.69
CA GLN A 401 47.67 19.04 38.93
C GLN A 401 47.16 20.28 39.69
N LEU A 402 45.99 20.80 39.30
CA LEU A 402 45.31 21.94 39.93
C LEU A 402 44.96 21.66 41.40
N LEU A 403 44.39 20.49 41.68
CA LEU A 403 44.06 20.07 43.04
C LEU A 403 45.32 19.85 43.90
N GLY A 404 46.39 19.26 43.36
CA GLY A 404 47.66 19.12 44.08
C GLY A 404 48.34 20.47 44.39
N LEU A 405 48.26 21.44 43.49
CA LEU A 405 48.71 22.82 43.73
C LEU A 405 47.89 23.51 44.82
N ILE A 406 46.56 23.34 44.83
CA ILE A 406 45.68 23.85 45.88
C ILE A 406 46.00 23.18 47.23
N GLU A 407 46.19 21.85 47.27
CA GLU A 407 46.56 21.11 48.47
C GLU A 407 47.90 21.60 49.05
N GLN A 408 48.93 21.78 48.21
CA GLN A 408 50.21 22.34 48.64
C GLN A 408 50.05 23.76 49.21
N ARG A 409 49.38 24.67 48.50
CA ARG A 409 49.19 26.08 48.93
C ARG A 409 48.36 26.18 50.22
N VAL A 410 47.35 25.32 50.40
CA VAL A 410 46.58 25.25 51.65
C VAL A 410 47.45 24.71 52.79
N GLY A 411 48.30 23.72 52.54
CA GLY A 411 49.29 23.24 53.51
C GLY A 411 50.26 24.34 53.96
N GLU A 412 50.87 25.05 53.00
CA GLU A 412 51.76 26.20 53.26
C GLU A 412 51.07 27.28 54.11
N LEU A 413 49.80 27.61 53.81
CA LEU A 413 49.02 28.57 54.60
C LEU A 413 48.66 28.06 56.01
N VAL A 414 48.37 26.77 56.16
CA VAL A 414 48.10 26.15 57.47
C VAL A 414 49.37 26.13 58.32
N ASP A 415 50.53 25.82 57.77
CA ASP A 415 51.80 25.87 58.50
C ASP A 415 52.18 27.30 58.89
N ILE A 416 52.00 28.29 58.00
CA ILE A 416 52.18 29.71 58.33
C ILE A 416 51.22 30.13 59.45
N HIS A 417 49.96 29.70 59.43
CA HIS A 417 48.98 29.99 60.48
C HIS A 417 49.35 29.32 61.81
N ASN A 418 49.77 28.05 61.78
CA ASN A 418 50.24 27.31 62.95
C ASN A 418 51.48 27.97 63.58
N ILE A 419 52.43 28.42 62.76
CA ILE A 419 53.60 29.16 63.23
C ILE A 419 53.18 30.50 63.84
N ALA A 420 52.34 31.29 63.15
CA ALA A 420 51.90 32.59 63.63
C ALA A 420 51.07 32.53 64.93
N THR A 421 50.28 31.48 65.13
CA THR A 421 49.45 31.29 66.32
C THR A 421 50.21 30.66 67.50
N ASN A 422 51.19 29.79 67.25
CA ASN A 422 51.99 29.16 68.32
C ASN A 422 53.27 29.94 68.69
N ALA A 423 53.76 30.84 67.83
CA ALA A 423 54.94 31.67 68.12
C ALA A 423 54.92 32.42 69.47
N PRO A 424 53.78 32.98 69.95
CA PRO A 424 53.73 33.62 71.27
C PRO A 424 53.45 32.65 72.44
N ALA A 425 53.27 31.35 72.19
CA ALA A 425 52.95 30.36 73.24
C ALA A 425 54.19 29.68 73.86
N ALA A 426 55.31 29.60 73.13
CA ALA A 426 56.51 28.87 73.58
C ALA A 426 57.41 29.64 74.57
N ALA A 427 57.09 30.90 74.88
CA ALA A 427 57.98 31.82 75.60
C ALA A 427 57.59 32.10 77.08
N ALA A 428 56.52 31.49 77.59
CA ALA A 428 56.03 31.76 78.94
C ALA A 428 55.58 30.50 79.69
N LEU A 429 56.32 30.16 80.75
CA LEU A 429 56.02 29.14 81.78
C LEU A 429 56.01 27.67 81.28
N GLY A 430 56.54 26.69 82.02
CA GLY A 430 57.24 26.77 83.30
C GLY A 430 56.96 25.57 84.21
N ALA A 431 57.70 24.47 84.03
CA ALA A 431 57.82 23.30 84.92
C ALA A 431 56.53 22.63 85.46
N HIS A 432 56.27 21.38 85.04
CA HIS A 432 56.47 20.22 85.93
C HIS A 432 56.26 18.84 85.24
N HIS A 433 57.13 17.89 85.55
CA HIS A 433 56.86 16.44 85.52
C HIS A 433 56.17 16.03 86.84
N PRO A 434 55.34 14.96 86.91
CA PRO A 434 55.88 13.59 86.87
C PRO A 434 54.99 12.41 86.38
N ALA A 435 55.68 11.29 86.12
CA ALA A 435 55.36 9.89 86.44
C ALA A 435 54.07 9.16 85.99
N MET A 436 54.33 7.95 85.46
CA MET A 436 53.50 6.73 85.41
C MET A 436 52.40 6.56 86.47
N LYS A 437 51.31 5.91 86.06
CA LYS A 437 50.88 4.63 86.68
C LYS A 437 50.10 3.73 85.72
N VAL A 438 49.84 2.49 86.15
CA VAL A 438 49.32 1.38 85.34
C VAL A 438 48.16 0.70 86.09
N ASP A 439 47.24 0.11 85.32
CA ASP A 439 46.60 -1.21 85.51
C ASP A 439 45.08 -1.35 85.76
N VAL A 440 44.54 -2.39 85.09
CA VAL A 440 43.39 -3.28 85.40
C VAL A 440 41.94 -2.75 85.61
N GLY A 441 41.02 -3.35 84.82
CA GLY A 441 39.64 -3.69 85.22
C GLY A 441 38.51 -2.79 84.66
N GLY A 442 37.42 -3.31 84.05
CA GLY A 442 37.16 -4.68 83.55
C GLY A 442 35.65 -5.01 83.44
N HIS A 443 35.23 -5.68 82.34
CA HIS A 443 33.85 -6.18 82.07
C HIS A 443 32.75 -5.08 81.92
N GLU A 444 31.62 -5.27 81.23
CA GLU A 444 31.12 -6.43 80.46
C GLU A 444 30.27 -6.00 79.24
N GLY A 445 29.99 -6.94 78.32
CA GLY A 445 28.88 -6.85 77.35
C GLY A 445 29.15 -6.05 76.07
N GLY A 446 28.83 -6.55 74.87
CA GLY A 446 28.33 -7.89 74.53
C GLY A 446 27.75 -7.92 73.12
N HIS A 447 28.10 -8.95 72.34
CA HIS A 447 27.56 -9.29 71.02
C HIS A 447 27.87 -8.31 69.84
N THR A 448 28.72 -8.64 68.87
CA THR A 448 28.58 -9.69 67.80
C THR A 448 27.42 -9.44 66.84
N ARG A 449 27.52 -9.52 65.50
CA ARG A 449 28.54 -9.93 64.49
C ARG A 449 27.96 -9.49 63.10
N HIS A 450 28.61 -9.49 61.94
CA HIS A 450 29.96 -9.79 61.43
C HIS A 450 30.15 -8.91 60.15
N SER A 451 31.36 -8.49 59.76
CA SER A 451 32.18 -9.09 58.67
C SER A 451 31.45 -9.35 57.31
N ARG A 452 32.05 -9.05 56.15
CA ARG A 452 33.49 -8.82 55.89
C ARG A 452 33.77 -8.00 54.61
N ASN A 453 34.96 -7.40 54.59
CA ASN A 453 35.66 -6.74 53.46
C ASN A 453 35.56 -7.58 52.16
N GLY A 454 35.53 -6.98 50.97
CA GLY A 454 36.70 -6.40 50.28
C GLY A 454 37.06 -7.28 49.06
N ASP A 455 37.86 -6.89 48.07
CA ASP A 455 38.66 -5.66 47.88
C ASP A 455 38.76 -5.32 46.36
N ARG A 456 39.45 -4.22 46.04
CA ARG A 456 39.79 -3.68 44.71
C ARG A 456 40.53 -4.70 43.80
N SER A 457 40.53 -4.58 42.46
CA SER A 457 41.41 -3.62 41.77
C SER A 457 41.34 -3.61 40.24
N ARG A 458 41.60 -2.41 39.67
CA ARG A 458 42.42 -2.05 38.48
C ARG A 458 42.36 -2.89 37.18
N GLY A 459 42.22 -2.19 36.04
CA GLY A 459 43.26 -2.29 34.99
C GLY A 459 42.87 -2.10 33.51
N GLY A 460 43.08 -0.89 32.96
CA GLY A 460 43.22 -0.61 31.51
C GLY A 460 41.94 -0.69 30.63
N GLY A 461 41.88 -0.07 29.44
CA GLY A 461 42.80 0.91 28.82
C GLY A 461 42.75 0.91 27.27
N VAL A 462 43.36 1.94 26.64
CA VAL A 462 43.80 2.04 25.22
C VAL A 462 42.81 2.61 24.15
N ALA A 463 43.36 3.56 23.36
CA ALA A 463 43.04 4.01 21.98
C ALA A 463 41.74 4.80 21.64
N THR A 464 41.87 6.13 21.68
CA THR A 464 41.82 7.07 20.53
C THR A 464 41.08 6.67 19.23
N THR A 465 40.15 7.53 18.77
CA THR A 465 40.12 8.04 17.37
C THR A 465 39.19 9.26 17.23
N THR A 466 39.41 10.08 16.19
CA THR A 466 38.69 11.33 15.91
C THR A 466 37.48 11.14 15.00
N GLY A 467 36.38 11.86 15.26
CA GLY A 467 35.24 11.96 14.34
C GLY A 467 34.39 13.21 14.61
N ALA A 468 34.11 14.01 13.58
CA ALA A 468 33.35 15.25 13.72
C ALA A 468 31.82 15.01 13.74
N LEU A 469 31.10 15.79 14.55
CA LEU A 469 29.63 15.76 14.61
C LEU A 469 29.00 16.49 13.41
N LEU A 470 28.93 15.79 12.27
CA LEU A 470 28.07 16.21 11.16
C LEU A 470 26.60 15.92 11.52
N ARG A 471 25.87 16.99 11.88
CA ARG A 471 24.41 16.97 12.08
C ARG A 471 23.72 17.11 10.72
N PRO A 472 22.99 16.12 10.20
CA PRO A 472 22.26 16.27 8.94
C PRO A 472 21.12 17.27 9.09
N THR A 473 21.15 18.34 8.30
CA THR A 473 19.96 19.15 8.01
C THR A 473 19.17 18.49 6.87
N PRO A 474 17.84 18.59 6.84
CA PRO A 474 17.06 18.13 5.70
C PRO A 474 17.40 18.95 4.43
N PRO A 475 17.32 18.35 3.23
CA PRO A 475 17.55 19.06 1.97
C PRO A 475 16.51 20.16 1.74
N THR A 476 16.91 21.19 1.01
CA THR A 476 16.04 22.34 0.65
C THR A 476 15.60 22.20 -0.81
N ALA A 477 14.56 22.94 -1.23
CA ALA A 477 13.89 22.73 -2.53
C ALA A 477 14.80 22.84 -3.77
N ASP A 478 15.96 23.50 -3.65
CA ASP A 478 16.95 23.68 -4.72
C ASP A 478 17.80 22.42 -5.01
N ASP A 479 17.75 21.37 -4.17
CA ASP A 479 18.44 20.08 -4.44
C ASP A 479 17.81 19.28 -5.60
N PHE A 480 16.66 19.71 -6.12
CA PHE A 480 16.03 19.12 -7.33
C PHE A 480 16.50 19.82 -8.60
N GLY A 481 17.83 19.92 -8.76
CA GLY A 481 18.47 20.38 -9.98
C GLY A 481 18.31 19.37 -11.13
N ASP A 482 17.94 19.87 -12.30
CA ASP A 482 17.70 19.09 -13.53
C ASP A 482 18.93 18.27 -13.95
N SER A 483 18.70 17.02 -14.35
CA SER A 483 19.70 16.11 -14.88
C SER A 483 19.10 15.06 -15.83
N ASP A 484 18.10 15.43 -16.64
CA ASP A 484 17.75 14.66 -17.84
C ASP A 484 18.89 14.82 -18.88
N ASN A 485 19.92 13.98 -18.75
CA ASN A 485 20.98 13.79 -19.74
C ASN A 485 21.12 12.29 -20.05
N ASP A 486 20.40 11.82 -21.06
CA ASP A 486 20.53 10.48 -21.64
C ASP A 486 21.86 10.34 -22.40
N ASP A 487 22.92 9.91 -21.72
CA ASP A 487 24.15 9.42 -22.34
C ASP A 487 24.21 7.89 -22.15
N PRO A 488 24.25 7.04 -23.21
CA PRO A 488 23.99 5.60 -23.13
C PRO A 488 25.18 4.79 -22.57
N GLN A 489 25.54 5.04 -21.32
CA GLN A 489 26.80 4.58 -20.73
C GLN A 489 26.75 3.16 -20.11
N GLN A 490 26.64 2.18 -21.00
CA GLN A 490 27.31 0.86 -20.89
C GLN A 490 26.93 -0.03 -19.68
N ASP A 491 25.78 -0.69 -19.83
CA ASP A 491 25.05 -1.56 -18.90
C ASP A 491 25.73 -2.92 -18.55
N ASP A 492 27.07 -2.98 -18.44
CA ASP A 492 27.86 -4.22 -18.31
C ASP A 492 28.70 -4.33 -17.02
N VAL A 493 28.28 -3.62 -15.96
CA VAL A 493 28.81 -3.78 -14.59
C VAL A 493 27.65 -4.17 -13.67
N LEU A 494 27.86 -5.19 -12.82
CA LEU A 494 26.88 -5.81 -11.90
C LEU A 494 25.94 -6.89 -12.47
N ARG A 495 26.29 -7.57 -13.58
CA ARG A 495 25.83 -8.97 -13.76
C ARG A 495 26.42 -9.86 -12.66
N PRO A 496 25.62 -10.65 -11.91
CA PRO A 496 26.16 -11.67 -11.01
C PRO A 496 26.99 -12.69 -11.81
N CYS A 497 28.26 -12.88 -11.44
CA CYS A 497 29.13 -13.87 -12.08
C CYS A 497 28.53 -15.27 -11.95
N LYS A 498 28.57 -16.07 -13.01
CA LYS A 498 28.19 -17.48 -12.93
C LYS A 498 29.23 -18.25 -12.13
N ILE A 499 28.82 -19.38 -11.55
CA ILE A 499 29.69 -20.25 -10.75
C ILE A 499 30.89 -20.76 -11.56
N SER A 500 30.72 -20.98 -12.88
CA SER A 500 31.78 -21.22 -13.84
C SER A 500 32.91 -20.19 -13.78
N ASP A 501 32.53 -18.91 -13.83
CA ASP A 501 33.45 -17.78 -14.00
C ASP A 501 34.23 -17.54 -12.70
N ILE A 502 33.61 -17.84 -11.56
CA ILE A 502 34.25 -17.82 -10.22
C ILE A 502 35.23 -19.00 -10.08
N GLN A 503 34.85 -20.19 -10.54
CA GLN A 503 35.74 -21.36 -10.56
C GLN A 503 36.94 -21.16 -11.48
N GLU A 504 36.74 -20.59 -12.68
CA GLU A 504 37.82 -20.26 -13.62
C GLU A 504 38.78 -19.20 -13.05
N LYS A 505 38.24 -18.09 -12.51
CA LYS A 505 39.06 -17.05 -11.85
C LYS A 505 39.85 -17.62 -10.66
N THR A 506 39.27 -18.57 -9.92
CA THR A 506 39.93 -19.29 -8.82
C THR A 506 41.05 -20.21 -9.34
N ALA A 507 40.80 -21.00 -10.39
CA ALA A 507 41.81 -21.84 -11.03
C ALA A 507 42.98 -21.00 -11.56
N ALA A 508 42.71 -19.89 -12.23
CA ALA A 508 43.72 -18.95 -12.71
C ALA A 508 44.51 -18.26 -11.57
N ALA A 509 43.90 -18.03 -10.40
CA ALA A 509 44.60 -17.54 -9.22
C ALA A 509 45.52 -18.61 -8.59
N VAL A 510 45.07 -19.87 -8.54
CA VAL A 510 45.88 -21.02 -8.07
C VAL A 510 47.05 -21.31 -9.02
N GLY A 511 46.83 -21.24 -10.34
CA GLY A 511 47.89 -21.34 -11.35
C GLY A 511 48.99 -20.30 -11.15
N ARG A 512 48.61 -19.01 -11.07
CA ARG A 512 49.56 -17.90 -10.83
C ARG A 512 50.26 -17.98 -9.47
N ARG A 513 49.67 -18.63 -8.45
CA ARG A 513 50.38 -18.95 -7.18
C ARG A 513 51.42 -20.06 -7.35
N LYS A 514 51.11 -21.14 -8.08
CA LYS A 514 52.10 -22.20 -8.40
C LYS A 514 53.26 -21.65 -9.23
N GLU A 515 52.97 -20.83 -10.23
CA GLU A 515 53.98 -20.21 -11.09
C GLU A 515 54.91 -19.26 -10.31
N LYS A 516 54.38 -18.43 -9.40
CA LYS A 516 55.21 -17.64 -8.49
C LYS A 516 56.08 -18.51 -7.56
N GLN A 517 55.59 -19.66 -7.09
CA GLN A 517 56.40 -20.58 -6.28
C GLN A 517 57.50 -21.30 -7.08
N ILE A 518 57.27 -21.58 -8.36
CA ILE A 518 58.30 -22.14 -9.25
C ILE A 518 59.37 -21.07 -9.56
N ARG A 519 58.95 -19.83 -9.81
CA ARG A 519 59.87 -18.68 -10.05
C ARG A 519 60.64 -18.23 -8.79
N ALA A 520 60.23 -18.68 -7.60
CA ALA A 520 60.95 -18.48 -6.34
C ALA A 520 61.82 -19.69 -5.92
N LYS A 521 61.98 -20.68 -6.82
CA LYS A 521 62.84 -21.87 -6.66
C LYS A 521 63.81 -22.07 -7.83
N ARG A 522 64.00 -21.02 -8.62
CA ARG A 522 65.08 -20.81 -9.59
C ARG A 522 65.82 -19.53 -9.18
#